data_AF-A0A0B4N586-F1
#
_entry.id   AF-A0A0B4N586-F1
#
_cell.length_a   1.000
_cell.length_b   1.000
_cell.length_c   1.000
_cell.angle_alpha   90.00
_cell.angle_beta   90.00
_cell.angle_gamma   90.00
#
_symmetry.space_group_name_H-M   'P 1'
#
loop_
_entity.id
_entity.type
_entity.pdbx_description
1 polymer ?
#
loop_
_entity_poly.entity_id
_entity_poly.type
_entity_poly.pdbx_seq_one_letter_code
_entity_poly.pdbx_strand_id
1 'polypeptide(L)'
;MIDRYKHNLKSFIYYNKDRKKLKIYLRRLWITRINAKIRDEGNIWSSYYSLFINKLRNKNIILNRKILEQIAISNNVCFRVLYNFI
;
A
#
# COMPACT_ATOMS: atom_id res chain seq x y z
N MET A 1 1.35 37.95 -21.94
CA MET A 1 2.02 37.93 -20.61
C MET A 1 1.10 37.39 -19.49
N ILE A 2 -0.15 37.86 -19.42
CA ILE A 2 -1.14 37.46 -18.41
C ILE A 2 -1.52 35.96 -18.47
N ASP A 3 -1.65 35.38 -19.67
CA ASP A 3 -2.04 33.96 -19.81
C ASP A 3 -0.98 32.99 -19.28
N ARG A 4 0.31 33.35 -19.40
CA ARG A 4 1.43 32.57 -18.87
C ARG A 4 1.41 32.55 -17.34
N TYR A 5 1.06 33.67 -16.71
CA TYR A 5 0.92 33.78 -15.26
C TYR A 5 -0.25 32.93 -14.73
N LYS A 6 -1.41 32.98 -15.40
CA LYS A 6 -2.56 32.12 -15.08
C LYS A 6 -2.21 30.63 -15.17
N HIS A 7 -1.46 30.23 -16.20
CA HIS A 7 -1.01 28.84 -16.35
C HIS A 7 -0.10 28.39 -15.20
N ASN A 8 0.85 29.24 -14.78
CA ASN A 8 1.77 28.95 -13.67
C ASN A 8 1.08 28.85 -12.30
N LEU A 9 0.10 29.71 -12.04
CA LEU A 9 -0.73 29.59 -10.83
C LEU A 9 -1.52 28.27 -10.82
N LYS A 10 -2.09 27.91 -11.97
CA LYS A 10 -2.84 26.67 -12.13
C LYS A 10 -1.93 25.44 -11.93
N SER A 11 -0.73 25.44 -12.50
CA SER A 11 0.25 24.35 -12.32
C SER A 11 0.68 24.21 -10.87
N PHE A 12 0.91 25.31 -10.14
CA PHE A 12 1.22 25.28 -8.71
C PHE A 12 0.08 24.68 -7.87
N ILE A 13 -1.18 25.02 -8.17
CA ILE A 13 -2.35 24.45 -7.49
C ILE A 13 -2.43 22.94 -7.74
N TYR A 14 -2.24 22.48 -8.98
CA TYR A 14 -2.25 21.05 -9.30
C TYR A 14 -1.11 20.31 -8.62
N TYR A 15 0.12 20.84 -8.65
CA TYR A 15 1.27 20.26 -7.99
C TYR A 15 1.00 19.97 -6.49
N ASN A 16 0.43 20.94 -5.78
CA ASN A 16 0.11 20.77 -4.36
C ASN A 16 -1.01 19.74 -4.12
N LYS A 17 -2.00 19.66 -5.01
CA LYS A 17 -3.04 18.62 -4.97
C LYS A 17 -2.44 17.24 -5.24
N ASP A 18 -1.57 17.12 -6.23
CA ASP A 18 -1.00 15.85 -6.66
C ASP A 18 -0.03 15.27 -5.63
N ARG A 19 0.68 16.12 -4.85
CA ARG A 19 1.46 15.65 -3.68
C ARG A 19 0.59 14.96 -2.62
N LYS A 20 -0.64 15.45 -2.38
CA LYS A 20 -1.60 14.78 -1.48
C LYS A 20 -2.09 13.46 -2.09
N LYS A 21 -2.42 13.47 -3.39
CA LYS A 21 -2.88 12.27 -4.10
C LYS A 21 -1.80 11.18 -4.17
N LEU A 22 -0.54 11.54 -4.34
CA LEU A 22 0.59 10.60 -4.38
C LEU A 22 0.59 9.67 -3.15
N LYS A 23 0.35 10.21 -1.95
CA LYS A 23 0.27 9.43 -0.71
C LYS A 23 -0.87 8.39 -0.76
N ILE A 24 -2.02 8.78 -1.32
CA ILE A 24 -3.18 7.90 -1.49
C ILE A 24 -2.88 6.82 -2.53
N TYR A 25 -2.29 7.20 -3.67
CA TYR A 25 -1.95 6.26 -4.74
C TYR A 25 -0.89 5.25 -4.30
N LEU A 26 0.16 5.67 -3.59
CA LEU A 26 1.15 4.76 -3.01
C LEU A 26 0.50 3.77 -2.05
N ARG A 27 -0.39 4.25 -1.17
CA ARG A 27 -1.11 3.36 -0.25
C ARG A 27 -1.99 2.36 -1.00
N ARG A 28 -2.69 2.79 -2.05
CA ARG A 28 -3.50 1.89 -2.90
C ARG A 28 -2.62 0.84 -3.57
N LEU A 29 -1.48 1.25 -4.13
CA LEU A 29 -0.51 0.36 -4.76
C LEU A 29 0.00 -0.69 -3.76
N TRP A 30 0.38 -0.29 -2.55
CA TRP A 30 0.85 -1.21 -1.53
C TRP A 30 -0.21 -2.23 -1.14
N ILE A 31 -1.47 -1.79 -0.96
CA ILE A 31 -2.58 -2.69 -0.66
C ILE A 31 -2.77 -3.70 -1.81
N THR A 32 -2.76 -3.25 -3.06
CA THR A 32 -2.91 -4.13 -4.22
C THR A 32 -1.80 -5.18 -4.29
N ARG A 33 -0.54 -4.77 -4.05
CA ARG A 33 0.62 -5.69 -4.06
C ARG A 33 0.57 -6.71 -2.93
N ILE A 34 0.21 -6.28 -1.71
CA ILE A 34 0.02 -7.17 -0.57
C ILE A 34 -1.13 -8.15 -0.85
N ASN A 35 -2.25 -7.68 -1.40
CA ASN A 35 -3.38 -8.55 -1.76
C ASN A 35 -2.98 -9.62 -2.77
N ALA A 36 -2.15 -9.27 -3.77
CA ALA A 36 -1.63 -10.23 -4.72
C ALA A 36 -0.80 -11.32 -4.03
N LYS A 37 0.10 -10.95 -3.10
CA LYS A 37 0.91 -11.93 -2.37
C LYS A 37 0.14 -12.81 -1.39
N ILE A 38 -0.84 -12.25 -0.70
CA ILE A 38 -1.74 -13.04 0.15
C ILE A 38 -2.51 -14.08 -0.70
N ARG A 39 -2.92 -13.71 -1.92
CA ARG A 39 -3.57 -14.64 -2.85
C ARG A 39 -2.64 -15.72 -3.39
N ASP A 40 -1.35 -15.41 -3.58
CA ASP A 40 -0.35 -16.39 -4.00
C ASP A 40 -0.08 -17.45 -2.92
N GLU A 41 -0.19 -17.10 -1.63
CA GLU A 41 0.16 -17.99 -0.51
C GLU A 41 -1.01 -18.83 0.05
N GLY A 42 -2.26 -18.42 -0.16
CA GLY A 42 -3.42 -19.03 0.49
C GLY A 42 -4.65 -19.23 -0.39
N ASN A 43 -5.65 -19.94 0.15
CA ASN A 43 -6.92 -20.21 -0.53
C ASN A 43 -7.80 -18.95 -0.62
N ILE A 44 -8.42 -18.73 -1.78
CA ILE A 44 -9.18 -17.51 -2.19
C ILE A 44 -10.22 -17.02 -1.18
N TRP A 45 -10.82 -17.90 -0.38
CA TRP A 45 -11.88 -17.54 0.57
C TRP A 45 -11.37 -17.01 1.92
N SER A 46 -10.14 -17.36 2.33
CA SER A 46 -9.54 -16.92 3.61
C SER A 46 -8.54 -15.76 3.43
N SER A 47 -8.09 -15.56 2.20
CA SER A 47 -6.91 -14.75 1.85
C SER A 47 -7.29 -13.32 1.46
N TYR A 48 -7.98 -12.62 2.37
CA TYR A 48 -8.33 -11.21 2.19
C TYR A 48 -7.42 -10.31 3.02
N TYR A 49 -6.91 -9.24 2.40
CA TYR A 49 -6.12 -8.21 3.07
C TYR A 49 -6.73 -7.71 4.39
N SER A 50 -8.05 -7.55 4.45
CA SER A 50 -8.76 -7.10 5.66
C SER A 50 -8.60 -8.07 6.83
N LEU A 51 -8.77 -9.37 6.59
CA LEU A 51 -8.60 -10.42 7.60
C LEU A 51 -7.15 -10.49 8.07
N PHE A 52 -6.20 -10.47 7.13
CA PHE A 52 -4.78 -10.50 7.44
C PHE A 52 -4.34 -9.31 8.32
N ILE A 53 -4.75 -8.09 7.97
CA ILE A 53 -4.46 -6.89 8.78
C ILE A 53 -5.16 -6.95 10.14
N ASN A 54 -6.38 -7.50 10.20
CA ASN A 54 -7.09 -7.65 11.46
C ASN A 54 -6.35 -8.61 12.40
N LYS A 55 -5.93 -9.77 11.90
CA LYS A 55 -5.17 -10.73 12.68
C LYS A 55 -3.79 -10.19 13.10
N LEU A 56 -3.10 -9.42 12.24
CA LEU A 56 -1.87 -8.71 12.62
C LEU A 56 -2.09 -7.79 13.82
N ARG A 57 -3.18 -7.02 13.80
CA ARG A 57 -3.54 -6.14 14.92
C ARG A 57 -3.86 -6.94 16.18
N ASN A 58 -4.58 -8.05 16.06
CA ASN A 58 -4.90 -8.92 17.20
C ASN A 58 -3.64 -9.52 17.83
N LYS A 59 -2.58 -9.78 17.04
CA LYS A 59 -1.27 -10.22 17.53
C LYS A 59 -0.34 -9.07 17.94
N ASN A 60 -0.85 -7.84 18.05
CA ASN A 60 -0.09 -6.64 18.39
C ASN A 60 1.09 -6.31 17.45
N ILE A 61 1.05 -6.80 16.21
CA ILE A 61 2.08 -6.51 15.19
C ILE A 61 1.69 -5.23 14.44
N ILE A 62 2.31 -4.11 14.82
CA ILE A 62 2.06 -2.80 14.21
C ILE A 62 3.05 -2.56 13.07
N LEU A 63 2.77 -3.14 11.90
CA LEU A 63 3.58 -2.95 10.69
C LEU A 63 2.99 -1.90 9.75
N ASN A 64 3.85 -1.06 9.19
CA ASN A 64 3.46 -0.14 8.12
C ASN A 64 3.28 -0.90 6.80
N ARG A 65 2.28 -0.49 6.00
CA ARG A 65 1.95 -1.08 4.69
C ARG A 65 3.09 -0.96 3.68
N LYS A 66 3.88 0.11 3.77
CA LYS A 66 5.11 0.27 2.96
C LYS A 66 6.10 -0.86 3.25
N ILE A 67 6.38 -1.13 4.52
CA ILE A 67 7.35 -2.15 4.94
C ILE A 67 6.81 -3.54 4.59
N LEU A 68 5.53 -3.79 4.86
CA LEU A 68 4.89 -5.05 4.54
C LEU A 68 4.92 -5.35 3.03
N GLU A 69 4.69 -4.34 2.19
CA GLU A 69 4.81 -4.50 0.74
C GLU A 69 6.27 -4.72 0.29
N GLN A 70 7.23 -4.03 0.91
CA GLN A 70 8.65 -4.26 0.61
C GLN A 70 9.08 -5.67 0.99
N ILE A 71 8.66 -6.19 2.15
CA ILE A 71 8.93 -7.58 2.58
C ILE A 71 8.32 -8.56 1.58
N ALA A 72 7.08 -8.30 1.14
CA ALA A 72 6.38 -9.14 0.16
C ALA A 72 7.10 -9.22 -1.19
N ILE A 73 7.89 -8.20 -1.56
CA ILE A 73 8.69 -8.19 -2.80
C ILE A 73 10.09 -8.74 -2.57
N SER A 74 10.77 -8.30 -1.50
CA SER A 74 12.20 -8.58 -1.31
C SER A 74 12.46 -9.97 -0.76
N ASN A 75 11.57 -10.50 0.10
CA ASN A 75 11.77 -11.78 0.75
C ASN A 75 10.46 -12.52 0.93
N ASN A 76 10.16 -13.37 -0.06
CA ASN A 76 8.96 -14.19 -0.05
C ASN A 76 8.92 -15.18 1.12
N VAL A 77 10.09 -15.68 1.57
CA VAL A 77 10.17 -16.60 2.72
C VAL A 77 9.74 -15.91 4.00
N CYS A 78 10.20 -14.68 4.22
CA CYS A 78 9.81 -13.89 5.39
C CYS A 78 8.31 -13.59 5.40
N PHE A 79 7.74 -13.23 4.24
CA PHE A 79 6.30 -13.00 4.11
C PHE A 79 5.50 -14.26 4.44
N ARG A 80 5.92 -15.42 3.93
CA ARG A 80 5.29 -16.72 4.22
C ARG A 80 5.31 -17.10 5.69
N VAL A 81 6.44 -16.89 6.36
CA VAL A 81 6.56 -17.13 7.81
C VAL A 81 5.57 -16.24 8.56
N LEU A 82 5.47 -14.97 8.18
CA LEU A 82 4.55 -14.03 8.78
C LEU A 82 3.09 -14.41 8.49
N TYR A 83 2.77 -14.88 7.29
CA TYR A 83 1.44 -15.39 6.93
C TYR A 83 1.06 -16.64 7.73
N ASN A 84 1.95 -17.63 7.83
CA ASN A 84 1.71 -18.84 8.62
C ASN A 84 1.60 -18.54 10.12
N PHE A 85 2.32 -17.53 10.60
CA PHE A 85 2.22 -17.09 11.97
C PHE A 85 0.83 -16.54 12.31
N ILE A 86 -0.04 -16.24 11.34
CA ILE A 86 -1.28 -15.46 11.49
C ILE A 86 -2.55 -16.30 11.29
#